data_AF-A0A930W2M2-F1
#
_entry.id   AF-A0A930W2M2-F1
#
_cell.length_a   1.000
_cell.length_b   1.000
_cell.length_c   1.000
_cell.angle_alpha   90.00
_cell.angle_beta   90.00
_cell.angle_gamma   90.00
#
_symmetry.space_group_name_H-M   'P 1'
#
loop_
_entity.id
_entity.type
_entity.pdbx_description
1 polymer ?
#
loop_
_entity_poly.entity_id
_entity_poly.type
_entity_poly.pdbx_seq_one_letter_code
_entity_poly.pdbx_strand_id
1 'polypeptide(L)' 'VVTDEPGIYLPGKFGIRLEDFGVVTEDGYDVFTQSTHNLMVIDC' A
#
# COMPACT_ATOMS: atom_id res chain seq x y z
N VAL A 1 -7.33 8.24 -11.67
CA VAL A 1 -6.43 7.18 -11.18
C VAL A 1 -5.47 7.83 -10.22
N VAL A 2 -5.36 7.31 -9.00
CA VAL A 2 -4.53 7.83 -7.91
C VAL A 2 -3.96 6.66 -7.10
N THR A 3 -2.96 6.94 -6.26
CA THR A 3 -2.43 6.01 -5.26
C THR A 3 -2.97 6.35 -3.87
N ASP A 4 -3.20 5.32 -3.06
CA ASP A 4 -3.32 5.44 -1.61
C ASP A 4 -2.10 4.77 -0.97
N GLU A 5 -1.21 5.58 -0.40
CA GLU A 5 0.16 5.15 -0.09
C GLU A 5 0.71 5.57 1.30
N PRO A 6 0.01 5.28 2.40
CA PRO A 6 0.45 5.67 3.73
C PRO A 6 1.77 5.00 4.12
N GLY A 7 2.65 5.78 4.75
CA GLY A 7 3.95 5.28 5.22
C GLY A 7 4.33 5.80 6.59
N ILE A 8 5.00 4.94 7.36
CA ILE A 8 5.62 5.27 8.65
C ILE A 8 7.12 5.02 8.53
N TYR A 9 7.91 6.02 8.91
CA TYR A 9 9.36 5.99 8.78
C TYR A 9 10.01 6.28 10.13
N LEU A 10 10.90 5.40 10.57
CA LEU A 10 11.67 5.53 11.79
C LEU A 10 13.17 5.71 11.46
N PRO A 11 13.70 6.94 11.56
CA PRO A 11 15.08 7.23 11.18
C PRO A 11 16.11 6.32 11.85
N GLY A 12 17.04 5.80 11.05
CA GLY A 12 18.09 4.90 11.51
C GLY A 12 17.64 3.49 11.89
N LYS A 13 16.36 3.13 11.67
CA LYS A 13 15.84 1.77 11.91
C LYS A 13 15.22 1.17 10.65
N PHE A 14 13.97 1.52 10.35
CA PHE A 14 13.24 0.99 9.20
C PHE A 14 12.08 1.93 8.82
N GLY A 15 11.42 1.63 7.70
CA GLY A 15 10.15 2.22 7.32
C GLY A 15 9.25 1.19 6.64
N ILE A 16 7.95 1.44 6.68
CA ILE A 16 6.93 0.65 6.01
C ILE A 16 6.05 1.61 5.20
N ARG A 17 5.71 1.22 3.97
CA ARG A 17 4.68 1.85 3.16
C ARG A 17 3.83 0.74 2.55
N LEU A 18 2.52 0.91 2.62
CA LEU A 18 1.57 0.13 1.83
C LEU A 18 1.07 1.04 0.72
N GLU A 19 0.87 0.51 -0.48
CA GLU A 19 0.51 1.30 -1.65
C GLU A 19 -0.48 0.54 -2.53
N ASP A 20 -1.65 1.13 -2.72
CA ASP A 20 -2.68 0.64 -3.64
C ASP A 20 -2.92 1.62 -4.79
N PHE A 21 -3.08 1.07 -6.00
CA PHE A 21 -3.52 1.81 -7.18
C PHE A 21 -5.02 1.62 -7.39
N GLY A 22 -5.67 2.65 -7.92
CA GLY A 22 -7.08 2.56 -8.25
C GLY A 22 -7.62 3.81 -8.93
N VAL A 23 -8.91 3.80 -9.21
CA VAL A 23 -9.62 4.91 -9.86
C VAL A 23 -10.82 5.33 -9.02
N VAL A 24 -10.97 6.64 -8.84
CA VAL A 24 -12.17 7.22 -8.24
C VAL A 24 -13.28 7.18 -9.29
N THR A 25 -14.40 6.58 -8.92
CA THR A 25 -15.64 6.48 -9.72
C THR A 25 -16.76 7.25 -9.01
N GLU A 26 -17.94 7.31 -9.61
CA GLU A 26 -19.11 7.93 -8.95
C GLU A 26 -19.54 7.18 -7.68
N ASP A 27 -19.28 5.87 -7.62
CA ASP A 27 -19.68 4.99 -6.52
C ASP A 27 -18.60 4.78 -5.45
N GLY A 28 -17.37 5.27 -5.67
CA GLY A 28 -16.28 5.14 -4.70
C GLY A 28 -14.89 5.05 -5.34
N TYR A 29 -14.08 4.11 -4.86
CA TYR A 29 -12.70 3.88 -5.32
C TYR A 29 -12.52 2.41 -5.69
N ASP A 30 -12.27 2.16 -6.97
CA ASP A 30 -12.00 0.82 -7.50
C ASP A 30 -10.50 0.51 -7.41
N VAL A 31 -10.13 -0.43 -6.55
CA VAL A 31 -8.74 -0.87 -6.32
C VAL A 31 -8.30 -1.87 -7.38
N PHE A 32 -7.09 -1.65 -7.91
CA PHE A 32 -6.42 -2.54 -8.87
C PHE A 32 -5.40 -3.45 -8.20
N THR A 33 -4.77 -3.01 -7.10
CA THR A 33 -3.78 -3.80 -6.37
C THR A 33 -4.45 -5.00 -5.70
N GLN A 34 -3.89 -6.20 -5.90
CA GLN A 34 -4.41 -7.46 -5.33
C GLN A 34 -3.44 -8.13 -4.36
N SER A 35 -2.25 -7.56 -4.19
CA SER A 35 -1.28 -8.03 -3.20
C SER A 35 -1.85 -7.87 -1.80
N THR A 36 -1.49 -8.79 -0.90
CA THR A 36 -1.88 -8.68 0.51
C THR A 36 -1.20 -7.51 1.20
N HIS A 37 -1.91 -6.86 2.11
CA HIS A 37 -1.37 -5.85 3.02
C HIS A 37 -0.73 -6.46 4.28
N ASN A 38 -0.70 -7.79 4.38
CA ASN A 38 -0.04 -8.48 5.49
C ASN A 38 1.48 -8.39 5.35
N LEU A 39 2.17 -8.33 6.49
CA LEU A 39 3.61 -8.49 6.53
C LEU A 39 3.97 -9.91 6.08
N MET A 40 4.69 -10.01 4.96
CA MET A 40 5.23 -11.26 4.45
C MET A 40 6.69 -11.39 4.87
N VAL A 41 7.02 -12.48 5.58
CA VAL A 41 8.40 -12.81 5.96
C VAL A 41 8.93 -13.84 4.96
N ILE A 42 10.05 -13.54 4.30
CA ILE A 42 10.69 -14.41 3.33
C ILE A 42 11.91 -15.02 3.99
N ASP A 43 11.95 -16.35 4.05
CA ASP A 43 13.10 -17.09 4.58
C ASP A 43 14.31 -16.97 3.64
N CYS A 44 15.51 -17.10 4.22
CA CYS A 44 16.79 -17.00 3.51
C CYS A 44 17.29 -18.34 2.95
#